data_AF-A0A067A2I0-F1
#
_entry.id   AF-A0A067A2I0-F1
#
_cell.length_a   1.000
_cell.length_b   1.000
_cell.length_c   1.000
_cell.angle_alpha   90.00
_cell.angle_beta   90.00
_cell.angle_gamma   90.00
#
_symmetry.space_group_name_H-M   'P 1'
#
loop_
_entity.id
_entity.type
_entity.pdbx_description
1 polymer ?
#
loop_
_entity_poly.entity_id
_entity_poly.type
_entity_poly.pdbx_seq_one_letter_code
_entity_poly.pdbx_strand_id
1 'polypeptide(L)'
;MIRVTAEYTENRNEKIIFDVKLDEKNKPISMLIFGYALEGENSHQTWPFVIEPNNSSASINWGAGVEGERSTINIFEKEITLHNYFTRTDMNDHSHLDEYTYKIVKIDHL
;
A
#
# COMPACT_ATOMS: atom_id res chain seq x y z
N MET A 1 4.27 13.49 11.22
CA MET A 1 4.15 12.34 10.29
C MET A 1 2.69 11.92 10.29
N ILE A 2 2.19 11.12 9.36
CA ILE A 2 0.81 10.62 9.43
C ILE A 2 0.76 9.11 9.24
N ARG A 3 -0.25 8.48 9.82
CA ARG A 3 -0.63 7.10 9.55
C ARG A 3 -1.87 7.07 8.67
N VAL A 4 -1.81 6.32 7.59
CA VAL A 4 -2.90 6.13 6.64
C VAL A 4 -3.45 4.72 6.82
N THR A 5 -4.78 4.59 6.89
CA THR A 5 -5.47 3.30 6.76
C THR A 5 -6.34 3.33 5.51
N ALA A 6 -6.17 2.32 4.66
CA ALA A 6 -6.95 2.13 3.47
C ALA A 6 -7.59 0.73 3.44
N GLU A 7 -8.83 0.66 2.99
CA GLU A 7 -9.63 -0.57 2.89
C GLU A 7 -9.68 -1.05 1.44
N TYR A 8 -9.51 -2.35 1.22
CA TYR A 8 -9.69 -2.94 -0.10
C TYR A 8 -11.16 -2.80 -0.53
N THR A 9 -11.39 -2.39 -1.78
CA THR A 9 -12.75 -2.06 -2.25
C THR A 9 -13.66 -3.29 -2.39
N GLU A 10 -13.09 -4.48 -2.61
CA GLU A 10 -13.86 -5.71 -2.79
C GLU A 10 -14.02 -6.52 -1.49
N ASN A 11 -13.06 -6.41 -0.56
CA ASN A 11 -13.13 -7.00 0.77
C ASN A 11 -12.74 -6.00 1.85
N ARG A 12 -13.72 -5.43 2.56
CA ARG A 12 -13.49 -4.39 3.59
C ARG A 12 -12.74 -4.88 4.83
N ASN A 13 -12.59 -6.21 4.99
CA ASN A 13 -11.78 -6.78 6.06
C ASN A 13 -10.28 -6.68 5.76
N GLU A 14 -9.91 -6.48 4.49
CA GLU A 14 -8.54 -6.32 4.06
C GLU A 14 -8.14 -4.85 4.06
N LYS A 15 -6.96 -4.58 4.62
CA LYS A 15 -6.50 -3.21 4.86
C LYS A 15 -5.02 -3.08 4.59
N ILE A 16 -4.63 -1.91 4.12
CA ILE A 16 -3.24 -1.46 4.07
C ILE A 16 -3.08 -0.30 5.05
N ILE A 17 -2.13 -0.43 5.97
CA ILE A 17 -1.79 0.59 6.97
C ILE A 17 -0.33 0.98 6.78
N PHE A 18 -0.02 2.26 6.67
CA PHE A 18 1.36 2.74 6.52
C PHE A 18 1.57 4.14 7.08
N ASP A 19 2.83 4.44 7.41
CA ASP A 19 3.27 5.75 7.91
C ASP A 19 4.01 6.52 6.81
N VAL A 20 3.60 7.77 6.58
CA VAL A 20 4.10 8.59 5.46
C VAL A 20 4.26 10.07 5.86
N LYS A 21 5.16 10.77 5.17
CA LYS A 21 5.24 12.24 5.19
C LYS A 21 4.70 12.79 3.87
N LEU A 22 3.96 13.89 3.96
CA LEU A 22 3.34 14.52 2.80
C LEU A 22 4.04 15.84 2.44
N ASP A 23 3.98 16.21 1.18
CA ASP A 23 4.29 17.56 0.70
C ASP A 23 3.09 18.52 0.86
N GLU A 24 3.26 19.76 0.42
CA GLU A 24 2.21 20.80 0.48
C GLU A 24 0.97 20.49 -0.38
N LYS A 25 1.07 19.52 -1.30
CA LYS A 25 -0.03 19.05 -2.16
C LYS A 25 -0.64 17.74 -1.63
N ASN A 26 -0.36 17.37 -0.38
CA ASN A 26 -0.77 16.12 0.24
C ASN A 26 -0.29 14.86 -0.51
N LYS A 27 0.79 14.93 -1.30
CA LYS A 27 1.39 13.76 -1.93
C LYS A 27 2.51 13.20 -1.06
N PRO A 28 2.74 11.88 -1.05
CA PRO A 28 3.89 11.30 -0.36
C PRO A 28 5.20 11.92 -0.86
N ILE A 29 6.06 12.38 0.05
CA ILE A 29 7.44 12.74 -0.33
C ILE A 29 8.21 11.47 -0.69
N SER A 30 9.16 11.54 -1.61
CA SER A 30 9.98 10.37 -1.99
C SER A 30 10.84 9.91 -0.80
N MET A 31 10.40 8.85 -0.13
CA MET A 31 11.04 8.21 1.00
C MET A 31 10.57 6.75 1.12
N LEU A 32 11.29 5.94 1.90
CA LEU A 32 10.80 4.63 2.32
C LEU A 32 9.54 4.80 3.16
N ILE A 33 8.50 4.04 2.84
CA ILE A 33 7.25 3.97 3.60
C ILE A 33 7.17 2.59 4.24
N PHE A 34 6.90 2.56 5.54
CA PHE A 34 6.79 1.33 6.32
C PHE A 34 5.33 1.11 6.69
N GLY A 35 4.89 -0.14 6.64
CA GLY A 35 3.51 -0.48 6.93
C GLY A 35 3.26 -1.97 7.10
N TYR A 36 2.00 -2.32 7.15
CA TYR A 36 1.53 -3.69 7.15
C TYR A 36 0.17 -3.81 6.46
N ALA A 37 -0.06 -4.96 5.83
CA ALA A 37 -1.37 -5.34 5.30
C ALA A 37 -2.06 -6.32 6.26
N LEU A 38 -3.38 -6.22 6.35
CA LEU A 38 -4.25 -7.21 6.96
C LEU A 38 -4.93 -7.96 5.82
N GLU A 39 -4.63 -9.26 5.68
CA GLU A 39 -5.12 -10.08 4.57
C GLU A 39 -5.69 -11.43 5.06
N GLY A 40 -6.56 -12.03 4.23
CA GLY A 40 -7.18 -13.33 4.48
C GLY A 40 -8.59 -13.27 5.08
N GLU A 41 -9.36 -14.36 4.87
CA GLU A 41 -10.80 -14.43 5.19
C GLU A 41 -11.16 -14.15 6.67
N ASN A 42 -10.20 -14.29 7.60
CA ASN A 42 -10.39 -14.06 9.04
C ASN A 42 -9.51 -12.93 9.64
N SER A 43 -8.89 -12.08 8.80
CA SER A 43 -8.24 -10.79 9.13
C SER A 43 -7.34 -10.71 10.39
N HIS A 44 -6.70 -11.81 10.77
CA HIS A 44 -5.68 -11.81 11.83
C HIS A 44 -4.24 -11.90 11.29
N GLN A 45 -4.07 -12.20 10.00
CA GLN A 45 -2.74 -12.27 9.41
C GLN A 45 -2.27 -10.87 9.05
N THR A 46 -1.13 -10.50 9.62
CA THR A 46 -0.48 -9.21 9.40
C THR A 46 0.78 -9.44 8.57
N TRP A 47 0.86 -8.79 7.41
CA TRP A 47 1.99 -8.87 6.51
C TRP A 47 2.75 -7.55 6.53
N PRO A 48 3.91 -7.48 7.21
CA PRO A 48 4.72 -6.27 7.20
C PRO A 48 5.28 -6.01 5.80
N PHE A 49 5.42 -4.75 5.43
CA PHE A 49 6.01 -4.38 4.16
C PHE A 49 6.82 -3.09 4.23
N VAL A 50 7.69 -2.92 3.22
CA VAL A 50 8.35 -1.67 2.88
C VAL A 50 7.96 -1.28 1.47
N ILE A 51 7.59 -0.01 1.27
CA ILE A 51 7.39 0.57 -0.06
C ILE A 51 8.61 1.40 -0.40
N GLU A 52 9.24 1.07 -1.52
CA GLU A 52 10.42 1.75 -2.05
C GLU A 52 10.04 2.55 -3.30
N PRO A 53 10.21 3.89 -3.30
CA PRO A 53 9.97 4.69 -4.50
C PRO A 53 11.06 4.42 -5.54
N ASN A 54 10.63 4.09 -6.76
CA ASN A 54 11.45 4.04 -7.96
C ASN A 54 11.04 5.18 -8.91
N ASN A 55 11.90 5.51 -9.88
CA ASN A 55 11.74 6.69 -10.75
C ASN A 55 10.38 6.81 -11.48
N SER A 56 9.64 5.71 -11.65
CA SER A 56 8.33 5.67 -12.36
C SER A 56 7.25 4.83 -11.68
N SER A 57 7.52 4.23 -10.52
CA SER A 57 6.58 3.38 -9.76
C SER A 57 7.12 3.18 -8.34
N ALA A 58 6.37 2.57 -7.43
CA ALA A 58 6.94 2.10 -6.18
C ALA A 58 6.79 0.59 -6.04
N SER A 59 7.83 -0.08 -5.55
CA SER A 59 7.83 -1.52 -5.27
C SER A 59 7.46 -1.77 -3.81
N ILE A 60 6.66 -2.81 -3.57
CA ILE A 60 6.39 -3.32 -2.23
C ILE A 60 7.31 -4.52 -2.00
N ASN A 61 8.04 -4.49 -0.89
CA ASN A 61 8.80 -5.61 -0.38
C ASN A 61 8.09 -6.17 0.86
N TRP A 62 7.54 -7.39 0.74
CA TRP A 62 6.75 -8.08 1.77
C TRP A 62 7.60 -8.82 2.82
N GLY A 63 8.91 -8.62 2.83
CA GLY A 63 9.81 -9.30 3.75
C GLY A 63 10.11 -10.75 3.35
N ALA A 64 10.23 -11.64 4.33
CA ALA A 64 10.66 -13.03 4.09
C ALA A 64 9.49 -13.92 3.64
N GLY A 65 9.73 -14.76 2.63
CA GLY A 65 8.79 -15.79 2.18
C GLY A 65 8.12 -15.54 0.83
N VAL A 66 8.51 -14.49 0.11
CA VAL A 66 7.89 -14.09 -1.16
C VAL A 66 8.91 -14.15 -2.31
N GLU A 67 9.51 -15.33 -2.54
CA GLU A 67 10.37 -15.55 -3.70
C GLU A 67 9.50 -15.72 -4.95
N GLY A 68 9.71 -14.87 -5.97
CA GLY A 68 9.01 -14.96 -7.27
C GLY A 68 7.84 -13.99 -7.46
N GLU A 69 7.31 -13.38 -6.39
CA GLU A 69 6.23 -12.39 -6.53
C GLU A 69 6.79 -10.95 -6.50
N ARG A 70 6.26 -10.10 -7.38
CA ARG A 70 6.59 -8.69 -7.44
C ARG A 70 5.33 -7.87 -7.25
N SER A 71 5.34 -7.05 -6.21
CA SER A 71 4.25 -6.12 -5.93
C SER A 71 4.67 -4.69 -6.21
N THR A 72 3.79 -3.93 -6.84
CA THR A 72 3.97 -2.49 -7.08
C THR A 72 2.76 -1.71 -6.57
N ILE A 73 2.95 -0.41 -6.33
CA ILE A 73 1.92 0.48 -5.83
C ILE A 73 2.09 1.88 -6.39
N ASN A 74 0.98 2.53 -6.75
CA ASN A 74 0.99 3.89 -7.34
C ASN A 74 0.82 5.03 -6.32
N ILE A 75 1.09 4.78 -5.03
CA ILE A 75 0.75 5.71 -3.94
C ILE A 75 1.41 7.09 -4.07
N PHE A 76 2.63 7.18 -4.61
CA PHE A 76 3.35 8.45 -4.78
C PHE A 76 2.73 9.36 -5.84
N GLU A 77 1.86 8.84 -6.71
CA GLU A 77 1.15 9.62 -7.71
C GLU A 77 -0.14 10.24 -7.14
N LYS A 78 -0.61 9.72 -6.00
CA LYS A 78 -1.92 10.02 -5.40
C LYS A 78 -1.81 11.07 -4.30
N GLU A 79 -2.87 11.85 -4.16
CA GLU A 79 -3.08 12.70 -2.98
C GLU A 79 -3.61 11.84 -1.83
N ILE A 80 -3.02 12.00 -0.65
CA ILE A 80 -3.41 11.30 0.57
C ILE A 80 -4.50 12.11 1.26
N THR A 81 -5.75 11.87 0.85
CA THR A 81 -6.95 12.46 1.42
C THR A 81 -8.02 11.39 1.65
N LEU A 82 -8.98 11.66 2.52
CA LEU A 82 -10.07 10.71 2.77
C LEU A 82 -10.84 10.44 1.47
N HIS A 83 -11.19 9.17 1.27
CA HIS A 83 -11.91 8.65 0.11
C HIS A 83 -11.18 8.66 -1.22
N ASN A 84 -9.91 9.09 -1.27
CA ASN A 84 -9.05 8.84 -2.42
C ASN A 84 -8.62 7.36 -2.51
N TYR A 85 -8.12 6.99 -3.69
CA TYR A 85 -7.79 5.62 -4.02
C TYR A 85 -6.34 5.49 -4.51
N PHE A 86 -5.76 4.34 -4.24
CA PHE A 86 -4.51 3.87 -4.84
C PHE A 86 -4.65 2.40 -5.20
N THR A 87 -3.74 1.92 -6.04
CA THR A 87 -3.77 0.55 -6.56
C THR A 87 -2.45 -0.13 -6.23
N ARG A 88 -2.55 -1.34 -5.66
CA ARG A 88 -1.47 -2.33 -5.62
C ARG A 88 -1.64 -3.26 -6.81
N THR A 89 -0.54 -3.62 -7.45
CA THR A 89 -0.52 -4.62 -8.51
C THR A 89 0.48 -5.71 -8.13
N ASP A 90 0.01 -6.95 -8.06
CA ASP A 90 0.83 -8.13 -7.79
C ASP A 90 1.07 -8.88 -9.09
N MET A 91 2.31 -9.28 -9.32
CA MET A 91 2.73 -10.06 -10.48
C MET A 91 3.43 -11.33 -9.99
N ASN A 92 2.91 -12.48 -10.40
CA ASN A 92 3.52 -13.77 -10.11
C ASN A 92 4.42 -14.27 -11.27
N ASP A 93 5.18 -15.33 -11.04
CA ASP A 93 6.08 -15.94 -12.03
C ASP A 93 5.40 -16.37 -13.34
N HIS A 94 4.07 -16.56 -13.33
CA HIS A 94 3.28 -16.89 -14.52
C HIS A 94 2.79 -15.65 -15.29
N SER A 95 3.27 -14.45 -14.94
CA SER A 95 2.82 -13.18 -15.51
C SER A 95 1.32 -12.92 -15.33
N HIS A 96 0.69 -13.59 -14.36
CA HIS A 96 -0.63 -13.19 -13.91
C HIS A 96 -0.51 -11.86 -13.18
N LEU A 97 -1.45 -10.96 -13.45
CA LEU A 97 -1.45 -9.60 -12.92
C LEU A 97 -2.76 -9.41 -12.16
N ASP A 98 -2.65 -9.29 -10.84
CA ASP A 98 -3.76 -9.04 -9.94
C ASP A 98 -3.71 -7.57 -9.48
N GLU A 99 -4.83 -6.86 -9.62
CA GLU A 99 -4.96 -5.47 -9.20
C GLU A 99 -5.88 -5.32 -7.99
N TYR A 100 -5.38 -4.66 -6.95
CA TYR A 100 -6.10 -4.43 -5.71
C TYR A 100 -6.24 -2.92 -5.49
N THR A 101 -7.47 -2.41 -5.53
CA THR A 101 -7.76 -0.99 -5.33
C THR A 101 -8.17 -0.72 -3.89
N TYR A 102 -7.47 0.21 -3.25
CA TYR A 102 -7.68 0.56 -1.84
C TYR A 102 -8.22 1.97 -1.72
N LYS A 103 -9.21 2.16 -0.82
CA LYS A 103 -9.78 3.46 -0.48
C LYS A 103 -9.23 3.95 0.85
N ILE A 104 -8.71 5.17 0.91
CA ILE A 104 -8.28 5.80 2.16
C ILE A 104 -9.52 6.08 3.03
N VAL A 105 -9.56 5.48 4.22
CA VAL A 105 -10.68 5.59 5.16
C VAL A 105 -10.31 6.28 6.47
N LYS A 106 -9.01 6.36 6.80
CA LYS A 106 -8.53 7.00 8.02
C LYS A 106 -7.16 7.64 7.82
N ILE A 107 -6.96 8.80 8.42
CA ILE A 107 -5.69 9.51 8.50
C ILE A 107 -5.50 9.96 9.96
N ASP A 108 -4.45 9.48 10.61
CA ASP A 108 -4.09 9.83 11.99
C ASP A 108 -2.78 10.65 11.98
N HIS A 109 -2.72 11.71 12.80
CA HIS A 109 -1.49 12.49 12.99
C HIS A 109 -0.61 11.84 14.07
N LEU A 110 0.66 11.60 13.74
CA LEU A 110 1.70 11.04 14.63
C LEU A 110 2.66 12.12 15.12
#